data_AF-A0A7V0NHR1-F1
#
_entry.id   AF-A0A7V0NHR1-F1
#
_cell.length_a   1.000
_cell.length_b   1.000
_cell.length_c   1.000
_cell.angle_alpha   90.00
_cell.angle_beta   90.00
_cell.angle_gamma   90.00
#
_symmetry.space_group_name_H-M   'P 1'
#
loop_
_entity.id
_entity.type
_entity.pdbx_description
1 polymer ?
#
loop_
_entity_poly.entity_id
_entity_poly.type
_entity_poly.pdbx_seq_one_letter_code
_entity_poly.pdbx_strand_id
1 'polypeptide(L)' 'MNKVEVIHRTLDSGVQVILLPVPWRKALAIGFWVLKGSANEPSQYQGLSHFLEHMVFRGTAK' A
#
# COMPACT_ATOMS: atom_id res chain seq x y z
N MET A 1 -26.26 12.95 1.65
CA MET A 1 -25.25 11.93 1.32
C MET A 1 -25.14 10.98 2.51
N ASN A 2 -25.32 9.67 2.31
CA ASN A 2 -25.17 8.70 3.40
C ASN A 2 -23.72 8.74 3.90
N LYS A 3 -23.54 8.84 5.21
CA LYS A 3 -22.24 8.80 5.85
C LYS A 3 -21.67 7.39 5.67
N VAL A 4 -20.54 7.28 4.97
CA VAL A 4 -19.84 6.01 4.81
C VAL A 4 -18.87 5.87 5.98
N GLU A 5 -18.93 4.74 6.68
CA GLU A 5 -18.02 4.44 7.78
C GLU A 5 -16.70 3.87 7.25
N VAL A 6 -15.58 4.37 7.78
CA VAL A 6 -14.25 3.84 7.50
C VAL A 6 -13.93 2.78 8.54
N ILE A 7 -13.56 1.58 8.09
CA ILE A 7 -13.23 0.45 8.94
C ILE A 7 -11.71 0.35 9.04
N HIS A 8 -11.20 0.26 10.28
CA HIS A 8 -9.79 0.02 10.58
C HIS A 8 -9.60 -1.38 11.14
N ARG A 9 -8.63 -2.12 10.62
CA ARG A 9 -8.28 -3.46 11.14
C ARG A 9 -6.78 -3.69 11.09
N THR A 10 -6.23 -4.18 12.19
CA THR A 10 -4.87 -4.73 12.24
C THR A 10 -4.93 -6.22 11.94
N LEU A 11 -4.09 -6.69 11.01
CA LEU A 11 -3.90 -8.13 10.76
C LEU A 11 -2.89 -8.72 11.76
N ASP A 12 -2.85 -10.05 11.88
CA ASP A 12 -1.88 -10.75 12.74
C ASP A 12 -0.43 -10.47 12.34
N SER A 13 -0.19 -10.08 11.09
CA SER A 13 1.11 -9.62 10.58
C SER A 13 1.50 -8.21 11.04
N GLY A 14 0.62 -7.49 11.74
CA GLY A 14 0.78 -6.08 12.13
C GLY A 14 0.38 -5.08 11.05
N VAL A 15 0.03 -5.53 9.83
CA VAL A 15 -0.41 -4.65 8.74
C VAL A 15 -1.75 -3.98 9.09
N GLN A 16 -1.83 -2.67 8.86
CA GLN A 16 -3.06 -1.89 8.98
C GLN A 16 -3.86 -1.94 7.68
N VAL A 17 -5.12 -2.34 7.76
CA VAL A 17 -6.08 -2.30 6.67
C VAL A 17 -7.12 -1.23 6.96
N ILE A 18 -7.25 -0.28 6.02
CA ILE A 18 -8.25 0.78 6.06
C ILE A 18 -9.20 0.52 4.89
N LEU A 19 -10.47 0.28 5.20
CA LEU A 19 -11.50 -0.04 4.22
C LEU A 19 -12.59 1.02 4.22
N LEU A 20 -12.95 1.49 3.02
CA LEU A 20 -14.11 2.34 2.78
C LEU A 20 -15.13 1.54 1.95
N PRO A 21 -16.17 0.96 2.57
CA PRO A 21 -17.20 0.23 1.83
C PRO A 21 -18.02 1.19 0.96
N VAL A 22 -18.12 0.92 -0.35
CA VAL A 22 -18.96 1.71 -1.27
C VAL A 22 -19.95 0.79 -1.98
N PRO A 23 -21.07 0.41 -1.33
CA PRO A 23 -21.96 -0.67 -1.79
C PRO A 23 -22.55 -0.49 -3.19
N TRP A 24 -22.67 0.76 -3.65
CA TRP A 24 -23.22 1.10 -4.96
C TRP A 24 -22.19 1.12 -6.10
N ARG A 25 -20.91 0.82 -5.83
CA ARG A 25 -19.86 0.70 -6.87
C ARG A 25 -19.56 -0.76 -7.15
N LYS A 26 -19.45 -1.10 -8.45
CA LYS A 26 -19.02 -2.43 -8.93
C LYS A 26 -17.52 -2.50 -9.25
N ALA A 27 -16.74 -1.57 -8.69
CA ALA A 27 -15.30 -1.51 -8.85
C ALA A 27 -14.66 -1.27 -7.48
N LEU A 28 -13.43 -1.75 -7.33
CA LEU A 28 -12.62 -1.55 -6.14
C LEU A 28 -11.30 -0.91 -6.53
N ALA A 29 -10.76 -0.10 -5.64
CA ALA A 29 -9.39 0.40 -5.71
C ALA A 29 -8.67 -0.08 -4.45
N ILE A 30 -7.48 -0.63 -4.63
CA ILE A 30 -6.60 -1.06 -3.54
C ILE A 30 -5.27 -0.35 -3.74
N GLY A 31 -4.76 0.23 -2.65
CA GLY A 31 -3.40 0.76 -2.58
C GLY A 31 -2.64 0.07 -1.46
N PHE A 32 -1.33 -0.05 -1.65
CA PHE A 32 -0.40 -0.50 -0.63
C PHE A 32 0.49 0.67 -0.25
N TRP A 33 0.62 0.92 1.05
CA TRP A 33 1.52 1.95 1.57
C TRP A 33 2.59 1.28 2.41
N VAL A 34 3.84 1.45 1.99
CA VAL A 34 5.01 1.14 2.80
C VAL A 34 5.49 2.46 3.39
N LEU A 35 5.65 2.55 4.70
CA LEU A 35 6.10 3.76 5.39
C LEU A 35 7.62 3.95 5.25
N LYS A 36 8.13 3.79 4.04
CA LYS A 36 9.52 3.98 3.62
C LYS A 36 9.57 4.52 2.20
N GLY A 37 10.59 5.34 1.91
CA GLY A 37 10.88 5.85 0.58
C GLY A 37 12.30 6.40 0.52
N SER A 38 12.58 7.25 -0.48
CA SER A 38 13.92 7.80 -0.72
C SER A 38 14.56 8.48 0.50
N ALA A 39 13.75 9.15 1.33
CA ALA A 39 14.19 9.78 2.57
C ALA A 39 14.76 8.79 3.63
N ASN A 40 14.55 7.48 3.45
CA ASN A 40 15.02 6.45 4.36
C ASN A 40 16.21 5.64 3.81
N GLU A 41 16.73 6.01 2.64
CA GLU A 41 17.83 5.31 2.00
C GLU A 41 19.18 5.68 2.63
N PRO A 42 20.10 4.71 2.76
CA PRO A 42 21.50 5.03 3.01
C PRO A 42 22.08 5.89 1.88
N SER A 43 23.01 6.78 2.21
CA SER A 43 23.63 7.69 1.22
C SER A 43 24.29 6.97 0.04
N GLN A 44 24.81 5.76 0.26
CA GLN A 44 25.41 4.91 -0.78
C GLN A 44 24.39 4.23 -1.72
N TYR A 45 23.09 4.28 -1.41
CA TYR A 45 22.01 3.60 -2.16
C TYR A 45 20.89 4.57 -2.55
N GLN A 46 21.25 5.80 -2.93
CA GLN A 46 20.28 6.78 -3.41
C GLN A 46 19.53 6.27 -4.66
N GLY A 47 18.20 6.38 -4.63
CA GLY A 47 17.30 5.89 -5.67
C GLY A 47 16.89 4.42 -5.51
N LEU A 48 17.33 3.72 -4.46
CA LEU A 48 17.02 2.30 -4.26
C LEU A 48 15.52 2.02 -4.15
N SER A 49 14.75 2.84 -3.44
CA SER A 49 13.30 2.71 -3.27
C SER A 49 12.58 2.84 -4.60
N HIS A 50 12.97 3.82 -5.43
CA HIS A 50 12.44 3.97 -6.78
C HIS A 50 12.84 2.79 -7.67
N PHE A 51 14.09 2.32 -7.58
CA PHE A 51 14.53 1.13 -8.29
C PHE A 51 13.68 -0.10 -7.88
N LEU A 52 13.47 -0.32 -6.58
CA LEU A 52 12.63 -1.41 -6.06
C LEU A 52 11.17 -1.30 -6.50
N GLU A 53 10.63 -0.08 -6.57
CA GLU A 53 9.28 0.18 -7.11
C GLU A 53 9.15 -0.32 -8.56
N HIS A 54 10.18 -0.14 -9.40
CA HIS A 54 10.17 -0.76 -10.74
C HIS A 54 10.32 -2.27 -10.68
N MET A 55 11.15 -2.78 -9.76
CA MET A 55 11.43 -4.22 -9.68
C MET A 55 10.24 -5.03 -9.18
N VAL A 56 9.30 -4.44 -8.43
CA VAL A 56 8.11 -5.17 -7.94
C VAL A 56 7.26 -5.75 -9.08
N PHE A 57 7.36 -5.18 -10.29
CA PHE A 57 6.63 -5.64 -11.47
C PHE A 57 7.40 -6.66 -12.33
N ARG A 58 8.65 -7.01 -11.97
CA ARG A 58 9.46 -7.97 -12.72
C ARG A 58 9.12 -9.45 -12.46
N GLY A 59 8.14 -9.72 -11.60
CA GLY A 59 7.66 -11.06 -11.29
C GLY A 59 8.17 -11.60 -9.95
N THR A 60 7.37 -12.49 -9.39
CA THR A 60 7.60 -13.14 -8.09
C THR A 60 7.53 -14.65 -8.26
N ALA A 61 7.93 -15.41 -7.22
CA ALA A 61 7.84 -16.87 -7.24
C ALA A 61 6.39 -17.40 -7.31
N LYS A 62 5.40 -16.52 -7.14
CA LYS A 62 3.97 -16.77 -7.23
C LYS A 62 3.30 -15.62 -7.95
#